data_AF-A0AAN9UZC5-F1
#
_entry.id   AF-A0AAN9UZC5-F1
#
_cell.length_a   1.000
_cell.length_b   1.000
_cell.length_c   1.000
_cell.angle_alpha   90.00
_cell.angle_beta   90.00
_cell.angle_gamma   90.00
#
_symmetry.space_group_name_H-M   'P 1'
#
loop_
_entity.id
_entity.type
_entity.pdbx_description
1 polymer ?
#
loop_
_entity_poly.entity_id
_entity_poly.type
_entity_poly.pdbx_seq_one_letter_code
_entity_poly.pdbx_strand_id
1 'polypeptide(L)'
;MPLGSAQSDGMRLELPPFGIHVVELRTAMVRSNFIRNSNERNVEGGKQQPLPVGSLYEPAREIVERAMSQAQFDGRGTTAERWATEVLADLMRRSLLLVIWRDESARLGCLASVMLFGVFDGILKKMTKLDVVEKIIEETSTSMPTKYGRQEGIPQVLAPDERVAIQIPSGEVFSIHADLLGHYSRYFRAALNSPMKESLTLRFELAADLASHSSVSFLEAWVRARASPWYNWAQWQSHAIYSEANLVDAWLLGEYLAMPELQNDVLRLIHKLLVPKTWLAQLEISARGLANARVGTRTGLHRYFAVIHARSIYRSTVSRERRERSLAELDPDGLEAVLRSLAGRMAQLETMQLRQLFRITHHFQLDRPIADVLADMNVWMVDIASFLEKVEGRKPGVERALR
;
A
#
# COMPACT_ATOMS: atom_id res chain seq x y z
N MET A 1 8.09 -2.11 7.83
CA MET A 1 9.19 -2.85 8.46
C MET A 1 9.55 -4.04 7.57
N PRO A 2 10.82 -4.41 7.42
CA PRO A 2 11.18 -5.69 6.80
C PRO A 2 10.69 -6.86 7.70
N LEU A 3 10.14 -7.93 7.09
CA LEU A 3 9.52 -9.07 7.80
C LEU A 3 10.41 -9.70 8.89
N GLY A 4 11.74 -9.64 8.74
CA GLY A 4 12.68 -10.24 9.70
C GLY A 4 12.78 -9.55 11.05
N SER A 5 12.39 -8.28 11.17
CA SER A 5 12.48 -7.57 12.46
C SER A 5 11.41 -8.06 13.45
N ALA A 6 10.18 -8.29 12.97
CA ALA A 6 9.06 -8.67 13.83
C ALA A 6 9.28 -10.02 14.55
N GLN A 7 9.83 -11.01 13.86
CA GLN A 7 10.13 -12.31 14.48
C GLN A 7 11.23 -12.21 15.53
N SER A 8 12.32 -11.49 15.21
CA SER A 8 13.44 -11.29 16.14
C SER A 8 13.01 -10.49 17.37
N ASP A 9 12.16 -9.48 17.18
CA ASP A 9 11.59 -8.67 18.27
C ASP A 9 10.70 -9.50 19.21
N GLY A 10 9.87 -10.40 18.67
CA GLY A 10 9.09 -11.34 19.47
C GLY A 10 9.98 -12.25 20.32
N MET A 11 10.99 -12.88 19.71
CA MET A 11 11.91 -13.75 20.42
C MET A 11 12.71 -13.03 21.53
N ARG A 12 13.06 -11.75 21.33
CA ARG A 12 13.72 -10.92 22.36
C ARG A 12 12.85 -10.65 23.57
N LEU A 13 11.52 -10.70 23.45
CA LEU A 13 10.61 -10.54 24.57
C LEU A 13 10.37 -11.85 25.32
N GLU A 14 10.34 -12.96 24.59
CA GLU A 14 9.96 -14.28 25.14
C GLU A 14 11.11 -15.08 25.74
N LEU A 15 12.32 -14.94 25.19
CA LEU A 15 13.48 -15.74 25.58
C LEU A 15 14.35 -15.21 26.75
N PRO A 16 14.29 -13.92 27.18
CA PRO A 16 15.06 -13.44 28.33
C PRO A 16 14.89 -14.25 29.64
N PRO A 17 13.70 -14.76 29.99
CA PRO A 17 13.52 -15.60 31.19
C PRO A 17 14.38 -16.87 31.21
N PHE A 18 14.83 -17.33 30.04
CA PHE A 18 15.70 -18.51 29.90
C PHE A 18 17.19 -18.14 29.84
N GLY A 19 17.54 -16.86 30.05
CA GLY A 19 18.92 -16.37 29.91
C GLY A 19 19.43 -16.37 28.46
N ILE A 20 18.53 -16.38 27.48
CA ILE A 20 18.86 -16.37 26.06
C ILE A 20 18.74 -14.94 25.53
N HIS A 21 19.83 -14.41 24.96
CA HIS A 21 19.84 -13.13 24.27
C HIS A 21 19.75 -13.33 22.76
N VAL A 22 18.81 -12.63 22.13
CA VAL A 22 18.57 -12.72 20.68
C VAL A 22 19.17 -11.51 19.99
N VAL A 23 20.15 -11.75 19.12
CA VAL A 23 20.82 -10.74 18.31
C VAL A 23 20.50 -10.98 16.84
N GLU A 24 20.07 -9.93 16.13
CA GLU A 24 19.80 -10.00 14.70
C GLU A 24 21.07 -9.61 13.93
N LEU A 25 21.56 -10.52 13.11
CA LEU A 25 22.70 -10.27 12.25
C LEU A 25 22.21 -9.82 10.88
N ARG A 26 22.54 -8.59 10.49
CA ARG A 26 22.29 -8.06 9.16
C ARG A 26 23.59 -8.05 8.37
N THR A 27 23.67 -8.98 7.46
CA THR A 27 24.84 -9.22 6.61
C THR A 27 24.55 -8.71 5.20
N ALA A 28 25.52 -8.03 4.61
CA ALA A 28 25.48 -7.71 3.19
C ALA A 28 26.36 -8.68 2.40
N MET A 29 27.33 -8.20 1.64
CA MET A 29 28.07 -9.03 0.68
C MET A 29 29.22 -9.76 1.37
N VAL A 30 29.00 -11.03 1.72
CA VAL A 30 30.06 -11.94 2.16
C VAL A 30 30.51 -12.79 0.99
N ARG A 31 31.81 -12.77 0.72
CA ARG A 31 32.43 -13.59 -0.32
C ARG A 31 32.21 -15.05 0.02
N SER A 32 31.36 -15.71 -0.75
CA SER A 32 31.02 -17.12 -0.59
C SER A 32 30.96 -17.80 -1.95
N ASN A 33 31.02 -19.11 -1.94
CA ASN A 33 30.81 -19.91 -3.16
C ASN A 33 29.33 -19.92 -3.58
N PHE A 34 28.41 -19.23 -2.89
CA PHE A 34 26.98 -19.28 -3.21
C PHE A 34 26.67 -18.74 -4.59
N ILE A 35 27.21 -17.58 -4.97
CA ILE A 35 26.98 -16.97 -6.29
C ILE A 35 27.52 -17.89 -7.39
N ARG A 36 28.75 -18.38 -7.22
CA ARG A 36 29.37 -19.33 -8.15
C ARG A 36 28.57 -20.62 -8.26
N ASN A 37 28.22 -21.24 -7.13
CA ASN A 37 27.43 -22.49 -7.11
C ASN A 37 26.01 -22.30 -7.64
N SER A 38 25.38 -21.15 -7.40
CA SER A 38 24.06 -20.80 -7.97
C SER A 38 24.17 -20.72 -9.49
N ASN A 39 25.18 -20.00 -9.98
CA ASN A 39 25.46 -19.89 -11.40
C ASN A 39 25.89 -21.21 -12.05
N GLU A 40 26.50 -22.14 -11.32
CA GLU A 40 26.92 -23.47 -11.80
C GLU A 40 25.85 -24.56 -11.64
N ARG A 41 24.90 -24.43 -10.70
CA ARG A 41 23.85 -25.44 -10.44
C ARG A 41 22.52 -25.11 -11.09
N ASN A 42 22.23 -23.84 -11.41
CA ASN A 42 21.09 -23.46 -12.23
C ASN A 42 21.27 -23.86 -13.71
N VAL A 43 22.08 -24.90 -13.94
CA VAL A 43 22.75 -25.30 -15.16
C VAL A 43 22.64 -26.83 -15.25
N GLU A 44 21.47 -27.39 -14.98
CA GLU A 44 21.11 -28.64 -15.68
C GLU A 44 20.92 -28.27 -17.17
N GLY A 45 22.04 -28.18 -17.90
CA GLY A 45 22.07 -27.85 -19.34
C GLY A 45 22.96 -26.68 -19.79
N GLY A 46 23.83 -26.11 -18.95
CA GLY A 46 24.85 -25.16 -19.44
C GLY A 46 24.43 -23.68 -19.53
N LYS A 47 23.17 -23.32 -19.23
CA LYS A 47 22.67 -21.96 -19.45
C LYS A 47 21.97 -21.44 -18.19
N GLN A 48 22.40 -20.26 -17.69
CA GLN A 48 21.62 -19.47 -16.73
C GLN A 48 20.16 -19.45 -17.19
N GLN A 49 19.19 -19.57 -16.28
CA GLN A 49 17.77 -19.44 -16.63
C GLN A 49 17.59 -18.11 -17.36
N PRO A 50 17.49 -18.13 -18.71
CA PRO A 50 17.40 -16.89 -19.45
C PRO A 50 16.02 -16.33 -19.18
N LEU A 51 15.88 -15.01 -19.34
CA LEU A 51 14.55 -14.43 -19.33
C LEU A 51 13.71 -15.14 -20.40
N PRO A 52 12.48 -15.59 -20.06
CA PRO A 52 11.60 -16.23 -21.02
C PRO A 52 11.51 -15.42 -22.31
N VAL A 53 11.45 -16.10 -23.45
CA VAL A 53 11.33 -15.43 -24.75
C VAL A 53 10.04 -14.62 -24.79
N GLY A 54 10.15 -13.33 -25.11
CA GLY A 54 9.02 -12.40 -25.10
C GLY A 54 8.75 -11.76 -23.73
N SER A 55 9.73 -11.77 -22.83
CA SER A 55 9.64 -11.04 -21.55
C SER A 55 9.47 -9.54 -21.78
N LEU A 56 8.80 -8.87 -20.83
CA LEU A 56 8.76 -7.41 -20.73
C LEU A 56 10.13 -6.73 -20.81
N TYR A 57 11.16 -7.43 -20.33
CA TYR A 57 12.53 -6.94 -20.29
C TYR A 57 13.34 -7.30 -21.54
N GLU A 58 12.72 -7.87 -22.59
CA GLU A 58 13.40 -8.27 -23.83
C GLU A 58 14.32 -7.18 -24.40
N PRO A 59 13.90 -5.89 -24.51
CA PRO A 59 14.76 -4.83 -25.04
C PRO A 59 16.03 -4.60 -24.21
N ALA A 60 15.96 -4.91 -22.92
CA ALA A 60 17.07 -4.78 -21.97
C ALA A 60 17.55 -6.15 -21.44
N ARG A 61 17.28 -7.24 -22.18
CA ARG A 61 17.50 -8.62 -21.71
C ARG A 61 18.90 -8.81 -21.15
N GLU A 62 19.92 -8.37 -21.90
CA GLU A 62 21.31 -8.57 -21.53
C GLU A 62 21.64 -7.93 -20.17
N ILE A 63 21.11 -6.73 -19.90
CA ILE A 63 21.37 -6.01 -18.64
C ILE A 63 20.67 -6.70 -17.48
N VAL A 64 19.41 -7.12 -17.69
CA VAL A 64 18.62 -7.79 -16.65
C VAL A 64 19.19 -9.17 -16.34
N GLU A 65 19.52 -9.98 -17.35
CA GLU A 65 20.15 -11.30 -17.17
C GLU A 65 21.51 -11.16 -16.47
N ARG A 66 22.32 -10.15 -16.84
CA ARG A 66 23.57 -9.84 -16.14
C ARG A 66 23.32 -9.48 -14.68
N ALA A 67 22.31 -8.67 -14.38
CA ALA A 67 21.96 -8.31 -13.00
C ALA A 67 21.47 -9.54 -12.20
N MET A 68 20.63 -10.38 -12.80
CA MET A 68 20.11 -11.61 -12.20
C MET A 68 21.20 -12.65 -11.93
N SER A 69 22.19 -12.75 -12.80
CA SER A 69 23.35 -13.66 -12.61
C SER A 69 24.19 -13.31 -11.39
N GLN A 70 24.08 -12.08 -10.88
CA GLN A 70 24.93 -11.55 -9.82
C GLN A 70 26.44 -11.65 -10.13
N ALA A 71 26.84 -11.89 -11.39
CA ALA A 71 28.23 -12.15 -11.76
C ALA A 71 29.17 -10.99 -11.41
N GLN A 72 28.65 -9.76 -11.41
CA GLN A 72 29.36 -8.55 -10.97
C GLN A 72 29.81 -8.56 -9.50
N PHE A 73 29.26 -9.47 -8.69
CA PHE A 73 29.56 -9.65 -7.29
C PHE A 73 30.46 -10.85 -7.01
N ASP A 74 30.77 -11.66 -8.02
CA ASP A 74 31.69 -12.79 -7.85
C ASP A 74 33.08 -12.29 -7.41
N GLY A 75 33.64 -12.94 -6.40
CA GLY A 75 34.89 -12.53 -5.76
C GLY A 75 34.83 -11.17 -5.02
N ARG A 76 33.70 -10.46 -4.96
CA ARG A 76 33.55 -9.22 -4.19
C ARG A 76 33.01 -9.48 -2.79
N GLY A 77 33.13 -8.48 -1.92
CA GLY A 77 32.64 -8.53 -0.53
C GLY A 77 33.71 -8.92 0.50
N THR A 78 33.30 -8.86 1.77
CA THR A 78 34.14 -9.23 2.92
C THR A 78 34.33 -10.74 2.94
N THR A 79 35.54 -11.23 3.24
CA THR A 79 35.79 -12.67 3.37
C THR A 79 35.01 -13.24 4.55
N ALA A 80 34.59 -14.51 4.46
CA ALA A 80 33.83 -15.16 5.53
C ALA A 80 34.56 -15.11 6.88
N GLU A 81 35.89 -15.29 6.88
CA GLU A 81 36.73 -15.26 8.07
C GLU A 81 36.74 -13.87 8.71
N ARG A 82 36.88 -12.82 7.89
CA ARG A 82 36.86 -11.45 8.38
C ARG A 82 35.48 -11.07 8.92
N TRP A 83 34.42 -11.41 8.19
CA TRP A 83 33.06 -11.16 8.64
C TRP A 83 32.79 -11.86 9.98
N ALA A 84 33.15 -13.14 10.11
CA ALA A 84 32.98 -13.91 11.33
C ALA A 84 33.79 -13.31 12.49
N THR A 85 35.02 -12.90 12.24
CA THR A 85 35.88 -12.25 13.26
C THR A 85 35.25 -10.96 13.76
N GLU A 86 34.74 -10.11 12.86
CA GLU A 86 34.11 -8.85 13.23
C GLU A 86 32.78 -9.04 13.97
N VAL A 87 31.96 -10.03 13.56
CA VAL A 87 30.72 -10.37 14.25
C VAL A 87 31.01 -10.93 15.64
N LEU A 88 31.99 -11.83 15.77
CA LEU A 88 32.39 -12.38 17.06
C LEU A 88 32.89 -11.27 18.00
N ALA A 89 33.67 -10.33 17.48
CA ALA A 89 34.15 -9.19 18.26
C ALA A 89 32.98 -8.33 18.82
N ASP A 90 31.89 -8.18 18.07
CA ASP A 90 30.69 -7.49 18.56
C ASP A 90 29.90 -8.32 19.58
N LEU A 91 29.76 -9.62 19.34
CA LEU A 91 29.07 -10.53 20.26
C LEU A 91 29.80 -10.69 21.59
N MET A 92 31.12 -10.48 21.62
CA MET A 92 31.92 -10.55 22.86
C MET A 92 31.90 -9.24 23.66
N ARG A 93 31.21 -8.19 23.20
CA ARG A 93 31.08 -6.93 23.95
C ARG A 93 30.16 -7.09 25.15
N ARG A 94 30.52 -6.43 26.26
CA ARG A 94 29.74 -6.44 27.52
C ARG A 94 28.31 -5.89 27.35
N SER A 95 28.10 -5.01 26.38
CA SER A 95 26.78 -4.51 25.98
C SER A 95 26.49 -5.02 24.57
N LEU A 96 25.59 -6.00 24.48
CA LEU A 96 25.21 -6.61 23.21
C LEU A 96 24.32 -5.66 22.41
N LEU A 97 24.74 -5.35 21.18
CA LEU A 97 23.89 -4.65 20.23
C LEU A 97 22.77 -5.60 19.78
N LEU A 98 21.52 -5.14 19.83
CA LEU A 98 20.36 -5.95 19.43
C LEU A 98 20.39 -6.30 17.93
N VAL A 99 20.93 -5.39 17.12
CA VAL A 99 21.11 -5.56 15.66
C VAL A 99 22.56 -5.25 15.31
N ILE A 100 23.25 -6.22 14.72
CA ILE A 100 24.63 -6.08 14.26
C ILE A 100 24.63 -5.98 12.73
N TRP A 101 25.14 -4.86 12.21
CA TRP A 101 25.34 -4.65 10.78
C TRP A 101 26.82 -4.79 10.45
N ARG A 102 27.19 -5.83 9.70
CA ARG A 102 28.59 -6.11 9.34
C ARG A 102 28.77 -6.32 7.84
N ASP A 103 29.92 -5.86 7.36
CA ASP A 103 30.27 -5.50 5.96
C ASP A 103 30.03 -4.03 5.60
N GLU A 104 30.84 -3.49 4.69
CA GLU A 104 30.76 -2.09 4.24
C GLU A 104 29.40 -1.79 3.58
N SER A 105 28.88 -2.73 2.80
CA SER A 105 27.56 -2.61 2.18
C SER A 105 26.41 -2.71 3.19
N ALA A 106 26.61 -3.40 4.31
CA ALA A 106 25.60 -3.51 5.36
C ALA A 106 25.45 -2.19 6.13
N ARG A 107 26.55 -1.45 6.33
CA ARG A 107 26.49 -0.11 6.93
C ARG A 107 25.79 0.89 6.01
N LEU A 108 26.02 0.80 4.70
CA LEU A 108 25.24 1.55 3.72
C LEU A 108 23.75 1.18 3.78
N GLY A 109 23.42 -0.11 3.90
CA GLY A 109 22.05 -0.57 4.12
C GLY A 109 21.43 -0.06 5.42
N CYS A 110 22.21 0.02 6.50
CA CYS A 110 21.79 0.62 7.76
C CYS A 110 21.47 2.12 7.58
N LEU A 111 22.36 2.88 6.93
CA LEU A 111 22.13 4.29 6.65
C LEU A 111 20.92 4.49 5.74
N ALA A 112 20.75 3.63 4.73
CA ALA A 112 19.60 3.62 3.84
C ALA A 112 18.29 3.42 4.61
N SER A 113 18.29 2.55 5.63
CA SER A 113 17.10 2.26 6.43
C SER A 113 16.62 3.43 7.30
N VAL A 114 17.48 4.42 7.56
CA VAL A 114 17.15 5.65 8.32
C VAL A 114 16.71 6.80 7.40
N MET A 115 17.00 6.70 6.10
CA MET A 115 16.64 7.73 5.12
C MET A 115 15.15 7.70 4.76
N LEU A 116 14.60 8.86 4.38
CA LEU A 116 13.22 8.98 3.90
C LEU A 116 13.02 8.14 2.62
N PHE A 117 11.91 7.40 2.56
CA PHE A 117 11.49 6.62 1.39
C PHE A 117 11.50 7.50 0.12
N GLY A 118 12.14 7.02 -0.96
CA GLY A 118 12.23 7.70 -2.25
C GLY A 118 13.64 8.24 -2.60
N VAL A 119 14.43 8.70 -1.62
CA VAL A 119 15.81 9.18 -1.90
C VAL A 119 16.71 8.02 -2.32
N PHE A 120 16.56 6.88 -1.64
CA PHE A 120 17.37 5.70 -1.92
C PHE A 120 16.96 4.97 -3.20
N ASP A 121 15.72 5.15 -3.67
CA ASP A 121 15.23 4.46 -4.87
C ASP A 121 16.03 4.88 -6.11
N GLY A 122 16.36 6.17 -6.24
CA GLY A 122 17.18 6.67 -7.34
C GLY A 122 18.63 6.16 -7.30
N ILE A 123 19.22 6.08 -6.10
CA ILE A 123 20.58 5.53 -5.92
C ILE A 123 20.58 4.03 -6.22
N LEU A 124 19.61 3.30 -5.68
CA LEU A 124 19.47 1.86 -5.88
C LEU A 124 19.25 1.55 -7.36
N LYS A 125 18.37 2.29 -8.05
CA LYS A 125 18.15 2.15 -9.51
C LYS A 125 19.46 2.29 -10.30
N LYS A 126 20.29 3.28 -9.98
CA LYS A 126 21.60 3.47 -10.62
C LYS A 126 22.58 2.34 -10.30
N MET A 127 22.64 1.91 -9.04
CA MET A 127 23.54 0.83 -8.61
C MET A 127 23.17 -0.51 -9.26
N THR A 128 21.88 -0.78 -9.48
CA THR A 128 21.38 -2.00 -10.13
C THR A 128 21.26 -1.87 -11.64
N LYS A 129 21.57 -0.70 -12.22
CA LYS A 129 21.37 -0.36 -13.63
C LYS A 129 19.90 -0.43 -14.09
N LEU A 130 18.95 -0.38 -13.16
CA LEU A 130 17.53 -0.29 -13.48
C LEU A 130 17.18 1.03 -14.17
N ASP A 131 17.96 2.09 -13.96
CA ASP A 131 17.84 3.35 -14.71
C ASP A 131 18.16 3.18 -16.20
N VAL A 132 19.16 2.36 -16.53
CA VAL A 132 19.50 2.03 -17.92
C VAL A 132 18.40 1.15 -18.54
N VAL A 133 17.88 0.17 -17.78
CA VAL A 133 16.76 -0.68 -18.22
C VAL A 133 15.52 0.17 -18.50
N GLU A 134 15.16 1.07 -17.58
CA GLU A 134 14.05 2.01 -17.71
C GLU A 134 14.22 2.87 -18.96
N LYS A 135 15.41 3.45 -19.16
CA LYS A 135 15.71 4.25 -20.35
C LYS A 135 15.58 3.47 -21.66
N ILE A 136 16.10 2.25 -21.73
CA ILE A 136 15.99 1.41 -22.94
C ILE A 136 14.53 1.08 -23.24
N ILE A 137 13.74 0.76 -22.21
CA ILE A 137 12.31 0.48 -22.35
C ILE A 137 11.57 1.73 -22.81
N GLU A 138 11.87 2.90 -22.22
CA GLU A 138 11.29 4.19 -22.61
C GLU A 138 11.63 4.55 -24.05
N GLU A 139 12.88 4.46 -24.47
CA GLU A 139 13.33 4.72 -25.85
C GLU A 139 12.65 3.77 -26.85
N THR A 140 12.57 2.48 -26.52
CA THR A 140 11.89 1.48 -27.34
C THR A 140 10.39 1.81 -27.45
N SER A 141 9.74 2.20 -26.34
CA SER A 141 8.33 2.57 -26.34
C SER A 141 8.05 3.88 -27.09
N THR A 142 8.96 4.86 -27.01
CA THR A 142 8.81 6.17 -27.66
C THR A 142 8.98 6.08 -29.18
N SER A 143 9.76 5.10 -29.66
CA SER A 143 9.93 4.85 -31.09
C SER A 143 8.67 4.29 -31.76
N MET A 144 7.73 3.74 -30.99
CA MET A 144 6.47 3.24 -31.51
C MET A 144 5.42 4.37 -31.52
N PRO A 145 4.61 4.49 -32.60
CA PRO A 145 3.52 5.45 -32.61
C PRO A 145 2.52 5.12 -31.51
N THR A 146 2.29 6.07 -30.60
CA THR A 146 1.27 5.95 -29.55
C THR A 146 -0.11 5.83 -30.21
N LYS A 147 -0.66 4.62 -30.21
CA LYS A 147 -1.96 4.30 -30.79
C LYS A 147 -3.09 4.62 -29.81
N TYR A 148 -2.92 4.23 -28.55
CA TYR A 148 -3.94 4.41 -27.50
C TYR A 148 -3.52 5.51 -26.53
N GLY A 149 -4.27 6.61 -26.49
CA GLY A 149 -3.94 7.78 -25.70
C GLY A 149 -5.06 8.22 -24.75
N ARG A 150 -4.76 9.19 -23.87
CA ARG A 150 -5.82 9.94 -23.20
C ARG A 150 -6.47 10.85 -24.23
N GLN A 151 -7.80 10.86 -24.23
CA GLN A 151 -8.60 11.74 -25.07
C GLN A 151 -9.15 12.88 -24.21
N GLU A 152 -9.38 14.05 -24.80
CA GLU A 152 -10.08 15.14 -24.13
C GLU A 152 -11.59 14.90 -24.19
N GLY A 153 -12.30 15.19 -23.10
CA GLY A 153 -13.75 15.01 -23.02
C GLY A 153 -14.18 13.54 -22.91
N ILE A 154 -15.29 13.20 -23.57
CA ILE A 154 -15.86 11.86 -23.55
C ILE A 154 -15.07 10.99 -24.54
N PRO A 155 -14.45 9.88 -24.09
CA PRO A 155 -13.64 9.07 -24.98
C PRO A 155 -14.49 8.43 -26.07
N GLN A 156 -14.01 8.55 -27.31
CA GLN A 156 -14.58 7.92 -28.49
C GLN A 156 -13.84 6.60 -28.76
N VAL A 157 -14.59 5.62 -29.27
CA VAL A 157 -14.04 4.38 -29.80
C VAL A 157 -13.65 4.64 -31.25
N LEU A 158 -12.34 4.72 -31.52
CA LEU A 158 -11.77 4.98 -32.83
C LEU A 158 -11.61 3.69 -33.63
N ALA A 159 -11.30 2.59 -32.95
CA ALA A 159 -11.17 1.26 -33.54
C ALA A 159 -12.20 0.29 -32.92
N PRO A 160 -13.43 0.22 -33.47
CA PRO A 160 -14.51 -0.57 -32.87
C PRO A 160 -14.23 -2.08 -32.83
N ASP A 161 -13.43 -2.58 -33.77
CA ASP A 161 -13.08 -4.00 -33.86
C ASP A 161 -11.95 -4.40 -32.88
N GLU A 162 -11.27 -3.43 -32.29
CA GLU A 162 -10.15 -3.68 -31.38
C GLU A 162 -10.62 -3.76 -29.93
N ARG A 163 -10.83 -5.00 -29.49
CA ARG A 163 -11.28 -5.31 -28.14
C ARG A 163 -10.24 -6.10 -27.39
N VAL A 164 -9.91 -5.64 -26.20
CA VAL A 164 -9.05 -6.32 -25.24
C VAL A 164 -9.86 -7.43 -24.57
N ALA A 165 -9.39 -8.65 -24.72
CA ALA A 165 -9.88 -9.82 -24.02
C ALA A 165 -9.12 -9.96 -22.70
N ILE A 166 -9.83 -9.76 -21.58
CA ILE A 166 -9.31 -9.93 -20.23
C ILE A 166 -9.78 -11.29 -19.72
N GLN A 167 -8.86 -12.23 -19.58
CA GLN A 167 -9.13 -13.54 -19.01
C GLN A 167 -8.82 -13.52 -17.51
N ILE A 168 -9.78 -13.96 -16.70
CA ILE A 168 -9.60 -14.14 -15.26
C ILE A 168 -9.39 -15.62 -14.91
N PRO A 169 -8.91 -15.96 -13.70
CA PRO A 169 -8.54 -17.34 -13.38
C PRO A 169 -9.69 -18.34 -13.30
N SER A 170 -10.95 -17.88 -13.24
CA SER A 170 -12.11 -18.75 -13.45
C SER A 170 -12.22 -19.27 -14.89
N GLY A 171 -11.41 -18.76 -15.82
CA GLY A 171 -11.47 -19.05 -17.25
C GLY A 171 -12.41 -18.14 -18.03
N GLU A 172 -13.16 -17.27 -17.34
CA GLU A 172 -14.06 -16.31 -17.97
C GLU A 172 -13.28 -15.20 -18.69
N VAL A 173 -13.83 -14.75 -19.82
CA VAL A 173 -13.21 -13.74 -20.68
C VAL A 173 -14.14 -12.55 -20.83
N PHE A 174 -13.63 -11.37 -20.50
CA PHE A 174 -14.34 -10.08 -20.63
C PHE A 174 -13.76 -9.30 -21.81
N SER A 175 -14.61 -8.56 -22.54
CA SER A 175 -14.20 -7.89 -23.78
C SER A 175 -14.50 -6.39 -23.76
N ILE A 176 -13.46 -5.58 -23.62
CA ILE A 176 -13.55 -4.11 -23.52
C ILE A 176 -12.78 -3.45 -24.67
N HIS A 177 -13.29 -2.36 -25.24
CA HIS A 177 -12.59 -1.64 -26.30
C HIS A 177 -11.22 -1.12 -25.84
N ALA A 178 -10.19 -1.34 -26.66
CA ALA A 178 -8.81 -0.97 -26.37
C ALA A 178 -8.65 0.54 -26.13
N ASP A 179 -9.33 1.38 -26.93
CA ASP A 179 -9.33 2.83 -26.78
C ASP A 179 -9.82 3.28 -25.40
N LEU A 180 -10.89 2.65 -24.90
CA LEU A 180 -11.48 3.01 -23.63
C LEU A 180 -10.60 2.57 -22.46
N LEU A 181 -10.01 1.37 -22.54
CA LEU A 181 -9.05 0.91 -21.52
C LEU A 181 -7.79 1.77 -21.52
N GLY A 182 -7.21 2.06 -22.69
CA GLY A 182 -6.06 2.95 -22.82
C GLY A 182 -6.37 4.36 -22.32
N HIS A 183 -7.61 4.84 -22.48
CA HIS A 183 -8.02 6.12 -21.94
C HIS A 183 -8.05 6.13 -20.40
N TYR A 184 -8.70 5.16 -19.76
CA TYR A 184 -8.93 5.17 -18.31
C TYR A 184 -7.84 4.49 -17.45
N SER A 185 -7.07 3.57 -18.02
CA SER A 185 -6.06 2.80 -17.30
C SER A 185 -4.67 3.14 -17.80
N ARG A 186 -3.81 3.63 -16.89
CA ARG A 186 -2.39 3.84 -17.20
C ARG A 186 -1.68 2.53 -17.49
N TYR A 187 -2.06 1.46 -16.79
CA TYR A 187 -1.54 0.11 -17.02
C TYR A 187 -1.81 -0.35 -18.45
N PHE A 188 -3.09 -0.38 -18.87
CA PHE A 188 -3.44 -0.82 -20.22
C PHE A 188 -2.90 0.13 -21.28
N ARG A 189 -2.86 1.45 -21.04
CA ARG A 189 -2.22 2.39 -21.97
C ARG A 189 -0.76 2.04 -22.21
N ALA A 190 0.00 1.78 -21.15
CA ALA A 190 1.40 1.41 -21.28
C ALA A 190 1.54 0.06 -22.00
N ALA A 191 0.76 -0.94 -21.59
CA ALA A 191 0.85 -2.28 -22.17
C ALA A 191 0.42 -2.32 -23.64
N LEU A 192 -0.68 -1.67 -24.02
CA LEU A 192 -1.19 -1.65 -25.39
C LEU A 192 -0.30 -0.87 -26.37
N ASN A 193 0.53 0.06 -25.88
CA ASN A 193 1.52 0.78 -26.70
C ASN A 193 2.94 0.19 -26.57
N SER A 194 3.08 -0.97 -25.95
CA SER A 194 4.37 -1.64 -25.77
C SER A 194 4.60 -2.73 -26.84
N PRO A 195 5.84 -3.21 -27.03
CA PRO A 195 6.13 -4.32 -27.96
C PRO A 195 5.73 -5.71 -27.42
N MET A 196 4.90 -5.77 -26.36
CA MET A 196 4.48 -7.02 -25.73
C MET A 196 3.60 -7.88 -26.65
N LYS A 197 3.61 -9.19 -26.43
CA LYS A 197 2.70 -10.12 -27.12
C LYS A 197 1.22 -9.78 -26.86
N GLU A 198 0.93 -9.30 -25.67
CA GLU A 198 -0.40 -8.89 -25.20
C GLU A 198 -0.93 -7.68 -25.97
N SER A 199 -0.06 -6.76 -26.41
CA SER A 199 -0.46 -5.62 -27.23
C SER A 199 -0.85 -6.06 -28.65
N LEU A 200 -0.12 -7.03 -29.21
CA LEU A 200 -0.40 -7.61 -30.53
C LEU A 200 -1.65 -8.49 -30.54
N THR A 201 -1.83 -9.29 -29.49
CA THR A 201 -2.95 -10.24 -29.40
C THR A 201 -4.20 -9.64 -28.76
N LEU A 202 -4.08 -8.48 -28.11
CA LEU A 202 -5.10 -7.86 -27.28
C LEU A 202 -5.67 -8.82 -26.21
N ARG A 203 -4.84 -9.73 -25.70
CA ARG A 203 -5.21 -10.73 -24.68
C ARG A 203 -4.39 -10.51 -23.44
N PHE A 204 -5.06 -10.37 -22.30
CA PHE A 204 -4.44 -10.15 -21.00
C PHE A 204 -5.00 -11.14 -19.99
N GLU A 205 -4.11 -11.78 -19.24
CA GLU A 205 -4.47 -12.65 -18.14
C GLU A 205 -4.24 -11.90 -16.82
N LEU A 206 -5.24 -11.88 -15.95
CA LEU A 206 -5.14 -11.27 -14.62
C LEU A 206 -4.95 -12.36 -13.54
N ALA A 207 -4.15 -12.05 -12.53
CA ALA A 207 -3.89 -12.98 -11.43
C ALA A 207 -5.13 -13.17 -10.51
N ALA A 208 -5.18 -14.32 -9.83
CA ALA A 208 -6.37 -14.77 -9.08
C ALA A 208 -6.67 -13.95 -7.84
N ASP A 209 -5.63 -13.39 -7.24
CA ASP A 209 -5.68 -12.50 -6.08
C ASP A 209 -6.09 -11.06 -6.45
N LEU A 210 -6.10 -10.71 -7.74
CA LEU A 210 -6.37 -9.36 -8.22
C LEU A 210 -7.74 -9.21 -8.87
N ALA A 211 -8.20 -10.23 -9.59
CA ALA A 211 -9.40 -10.17 -10.42
C ALA A 211 -10.41 -11.27 -10.08
N SER A 212 -11.58 -10.85 -9.63
CA SER A 212 -12.79 -11.68 -9.53
C SER A 212 -13.78 -11.36 -10.64
N HIS A 213 -14.68 -12.29 -10.95
CA HIS A 213 -15.80 -12.05 -11.88
C HIS A 213 -16.52 -10.72 -11.58
N SER A 214 -16.88 -10.48 -10.31
CA SER A 214 -17.59 -9.28 -9.90
C SER A 214 -16.78 -8.00 -10.14
N SER A 215 -15.47 -8.02 -9.88
CA SER A 215 -14.62 -6.84 -10.08
C SER A 215 -14.42 -6.49 -11.56
N VAL A 216 -14.22 -7.49 -12.43
CA VAL A 216 -14.02 -7.27 -13.87
C VAL A 216 -15.33 -6.96 -14.59
N SER A 217 -16.44 -7.60 -14.18
CA SER A 217 -17.79 -7.24 -14.65
C SER A 217 -18.14 -5.80 -14.28
N PHE A 218 -17.81 -5.36 -13.05
CA PHE A 218 -17.97 -3.97 -12.65
C PHE A 218 -17.13 -3.03 -13.52
N LEU A 219 -15.85 -3.36 -13.74
CA LEU A 219 -14.95 -2.59 -14.62
C LEU A 219 -15.53 -2.44 -16.03
N GLU A 220 -15.95 -3.54 -16.66
CA GLU A 220 -16.54 -3.53 -18.01
C GLU A 220 -17.77 -2.61 -18.07
N ALA A 221 -18.70 -2.79 -17.14
CA ALA A 221 -19.91 -1.98 -17.07
C ALA A 221 -19.56 -0.50 -16.81
N TRP A 222 -18.57 -0.23 -15.95
CA TRP A 222 -18.13 1.12 -15.61
C TRP A 222 -17.51 1.83 -16.81
N VAL A 223 -16.60 1.17 -17.52
CA VAL A 223 -15.96 1.71 -18.73
C VAL A 223 -17.02 2.03 -19.80
N ARG A 224 -17.95 1.10 -20.03
CA ARG A 224 -19.04 1.27 -21.00
C ARG A 224 -19.95 2.44 -20.62
N ALA A 225 -20.35 2.53 -19.36
CA ALA A 225 -21.19 3.62 -18.89
C ALA A 225 -20.47 4.97 -19.03
N ARG A 226 -19.18 5.04 -18.64
CA ARG A 226 -18.38 6.26 -18.69
C ARG A 226 -18.11 6.79 -20.10
N ALA A 227 -18.09 5.91 -21.10
CA ALA A 227 -17.99 6.31 -22.51
C ALA A 227 -19.32 6.83 -23.09
N SER A 228 -20.43 6.70 -22.36
CA SER A 228 -21.73 7.21 -22.80
C SER A 228 -21.87 8.72 -22.54
N PRO A 229 -22.39 9.50 -23.50
CA PRO A 229 -22.80 10.90 -23.28
C PRO A 229 -23.82 11.06 -22.15
N TRP A 230 -24.58 9.99 -21.89
CA TRP A 230 -25.63 9.94 -20.89
C TRP A 230 -25.14 9.37 -19.56
N TYR A 231 -23.82 9.27 -19.36
CA TYR A 231 -23.25 8.79 -18.11
C TYR A 231 -23.78 9.61 -16.94
N ASN A 232 -24.63 8.98 -16.15
CA ASN A 232 -25.07 9.51 -14.88
C ASN A 232 -24.69 8.52 -13.80
N TRP A 233 -23.73 8.93 -12.98
CA TRP A 233 -23.28 8.17 -11.81
C TRP A 233 -24.44 7.76 -10.88
N ALA A 234 -25.59 8.45 -10.92
CA ALA A 234 -26.79 8.08 -10.17
C ALA A 234 -27.39 6.74 -10.57
N GLN A 235 -27.23 6.30 -11.82
CA GLN A 235 -27.72 4.99 -12.29
C GLN A 235 -27.02 3.82 -11.58
N TRP A 236 -25.80 4.02 -11.07
CA TRP A 236 -25.07 3.02 -10.31
C TRP A 236 -25.64 2.81 -8.90
N GLN A 237 -26.50 3.72 -8.41
CA GLN A 237 -27.13 3.59 -7.11
C GLN A 237 -28.33 2.63 -7.11
N SER A 238 -29.01 2.49 -8.24
CA SER A 238 -30.16 1.59 -8.38
C SER A 238 -29.77 0.16 -8.71
N HIS A 239 -28.51 -0.08 -9.09
CA HIS A 239 -28.01 -1.42 -9.33
C HIS A 239 -27.82 -2.13 -7.99
N ALA A 240 -28.86 -2.83 -7.53
CA ALA A 240 -28.88 -3.68 -6.34
C ALA A 240 -27.87 -4.85 -6.38
N ILE A 241 -27.00 -4.89 -7.40
CA ILE A 241 -26.18 -6.04 -7.78
C ILE A 241 -24.83 -6.04 -7.04
N TYR A 242 -24.40 -4.90 -6.49
CA TYR A 242 -23.06 -4.80 -5.89
C TYR A 242 -23.10 -4.82 -4.36
N SER A 243 -22.58 -5.91 -3.80
CA SER A 243 -22.27 -6.01 -2.38
C SER A 243 -21.09 -5.10 -2.01
N GLU A 244 -20.94 -4.79 -0.72
CA GLU A 244 -19.79 -4.05 -0.20
C GLU A 244 -18.46 -4.75 -0.54
N ALA A 245 -18.43 -6.08 -0.46
CA ALA A 245 -17.26 -6.87 -0.82
C ALA A 245 -16.90 -6.73 -2.31
N ASN A 246 -17.90 -6.76 -3.21
CA ASN A 246 -17.68 -6.61 -4.65
C ASN A 246 -17.10 -5.21 -4.98
N LEU A 247 -17.52 -4.17 -4.25
CA LEU A 247 -16.99 -2.82 -4.43
C LEU A 247 -15.56 -2.69 -3.89
N VAL A 248 -15.22 -3.35 -2.78
CA VAL A 248 -13.84 -3.41 -2.29
C VAL A 248 -12.94 -4.06 -3.33
N ASP A 249 -13.36 -5.19 -3.91
CA ASP A 249 -12.63 -5.87 -4.99
C ASP A 249 -12.46 -4.98 -6.23
N ALA A 250 -13.53 -4.29 -6.66
CA ALA A 250 -13.47 -3.36 -7.78
C ALA A 250 -12.52 -2.18 -7.50
N TRP A 251 -12.46 -1.70 -6.26
CA TRP A 251 -11.53 -0.63 -5.88
C TRP A 251 -10.07 -1.10 -5.94
N LEU A 252 -9.77 -2.30 -5.43
CA LEU A 252 -8.45 -2.91 -5.47
C LEU A 252 -8.01 -3.20 -6.91
N LEU A 253 -8.92 -3.69 -7.75
CA LEU A 253 -8.67 -3.85 -9.19
C LEU A 253 -8.34 -2.50 -9.85
N GLY A 254 -9.06 -1.43 -9.49
CA GLY A 254 -8.76 -0.08 -9.96
C GLY A 254 -7.39 0.44 -9.52
N GLU A 255 -6.93 0.08 -8.32
CA GLU A 255 -5.57 0.39 -7.84
C GLU A 255 -4.53 -0.33 -8.69
N TYR A 256 -4.69 -1.63 -8.89
CA TYR A 256 -3.79 -2.46 -9.68
C TYR A 256 -3.69 -1.96 -11.14
N LEU A 257 -4.83 -1.66 -11.76
CA LEU A 257 -4.89 -1.17 -13.14
C LEU A 257 -4.54 0.32 -13.27
N ALA A 258 -4.18 0.99 -12.18
CA ALA A 258 -3.89 2.43 -12.14
C ALA A 258 -5.01 3.28 -12.78
N MET A 259 -6.24 3.08 -12.30
CA MET A 259 -7.48 3.74 -12.75
C MET A 259 -8.07 4.63 -11.63
N PRO A 260 -7.51 5.82 -11.37
CA PRO A 260 -7.95 6.66 -10.25
C PRO A 260 -9.42 7.12 -10.37
N GLU A 261 -9.95 7.31 -11.59
CA GLU A 261 -11.34 7.66 -11.82
C GLU A 261 -12.29 6.53 -11.37
N LEU A 262 -11.93 5.27 -11.64
CA LEU A 262 -12.68 4.10 -11.17
C LEU A 262 -12.65 4.03 -9.65
N GLN A 263 -11.47 4.16 -9.04
CA GLN A 263 -11.31 4.15 -7.58
C GLN A 263 -12.18 5.22 -6.90
N ASN A 264 -12.20 6.44 -7.46
CA ASN A 264 -13.02 7.54 -6.93
C ASN A 264 -14.51 7.26 -7.03
N ASP A 265 -14.98 6.74 -8.18
CA ASP A 265 -16.40 6.43 -8.37
C ASP A 265 -16.84 5.25 -7.49
N VAL A 266 -16.01 4.20 -7.36
CA VAL A 266 -16.25 3.08 -6.42
C VAL A 266 -16.30 3.58 -4.97
N LEU A 267 -15.37 4.44 -4.56
CA LEU A 267 -15.36 4.99 -3.20
C LEU A 267 -16.61 5.83 -2.91
N ARG A 268 -17.12 6.58 -3.89
CA ARG A 268 -18.40 7.29 -3.78
C ARG A 268 -19.56 6.32 -3.61
N LEU A 269 -19.57 5.18 -4.31
CA LEU A 269 -20.59 4.15 -4.15
C LEU A 269 -20.54 3.53 -2.76
N ILE A 270 -19.36 3.13 -2.29
CA ILE A 270 -19.16 2.62 -0.92
C ILE A 270 -19.68 3.64 0.10
N HIS A 271 -19.32 4.92 -0.07
CA HIS A 271 -19.79 5.99 0.81
C HIS A 271 -21.30 6.12 0.83
N LYS A 272 -21.94 6.08 -0.34
CA LYS A 272 -23.39 6.14 -0.44
C LYS A 272 -24.12 4.94 0.14
N LEU A 273 -23.54 3.75 0.06
CA LEU A 273 -24.09 2.56 0.70
C LEU A 273 -23.92 2.62 2.21
N LEU A 274 -22.83 3.21 2.70
CA LEU A 274 -22.51 3.29 4.11
C LEU A 274 -23.27 4.38 4.85
N VAL A 275 -23.36 5.59 4.29
CA VAL A 275 -23.89 6.77 4.99
C VAL A 275 -25.33 6.59 5.50
N PRO A 276 -26.28 6.00 4.74
CA PRO A 276 -27.65 5.79 5.20
C PRO A 276 -27.79 4.69 6.27
N LYS A 277 -26.78 3.82 6.42
CA LYS A 277 -26.84 2.72 7.39
C LYS A 277 -26.76 3.24 8.82
N THR A 278 -27.24 2.42 9.75
CA THR A 278 -27.07 2.67 11.18
C THR A 278 -25.58 2.76 11.52
N TRP A 279 -25.24 3.49 12.57
CA TRP A 279 -23.84 3.59 13.00
C TRP A 279 -23.23 2.23 13.37
N LEU A 280 -24.05 1.28 13.84
CA LEU A 280 -23.64 -0.10 14.11
C LEU A 280 -23.21 -0.81 12.83
N ALA A 281 -24.02 -0.72 11.78
CA ALA A 281 -23.66 -1.29 10.49
C ALA A 281 -22.43 -0.58 9.91
N GLN A 282 -22.31 0.75 10.02
CA GLN A 282 -21.09 1.46 9.60
C GLN A 282 -19.83 0.96 10.33
N LEU A 283 -19.94 0.72 11.64
CA LEU A 283 -18.86 0.20 12.45
C LEU A 283 -18.43 -1.20 11.99
N GLU A 284 -19.39 -2.12 11.83
CA GLU A 284 -19.15 -3.49 11.38
C GLU A 284 -18.49 -3.52 9.99
N ILE A 285 -19.00 -2.72 9.05
CA ILE A 285 -18.51 -2.72 7.68
C ILE A 285 -17.11 -2.13 7.61
N SER A 286 -16.85 -1.04 8.32
CA SER A 286 -15.51 -0.45 8.39
C SER A 286 -14.51 -1.36 9.09
N ALA A 287 -14.92 -2.09 10.13
CA ALA A 287 -14.08 -3.11 10.78
C ALA A 287 -13.73 -4.24 9.80
N ARG A 288 -14.70 -4.78 9.06
CA ARG A 288 -14.45 -5.79 8.02
C ARG A 288 -13.52 -5.27 6.92
N GLY A 289 -13.67 -4.00 6.53
CA GLY A 289 -12.79 -3.35 5.56
C GLY A 289 -11.35 -3.23 6.05
N LEU A 290 -11.15 -2.92 7.34
CA LEU A 290 -9.83 -2.84 7.96
C LEU A 290 -9.19 -4.22 8.18
N ALA A 291 -9.99 -5.24 8.51
CA ALA A 291 -9.54 -6.61 8.69
C ALA A 291 -9.27 -7.37 7.38
N ASN A 292 -9.62 -6.79 6.23
CA ASN A 292 -9.38 -7.41 4.93
C ASN A 292 -7.88 -7.32 4.58
N ALA A 293 -7.19 -8.45 4.60
CA ALA A 293 -5.75 -8.54 4.33
C ALA A 293 -5.32 -8.00 2.94
N ARG A 294 -6.24 -7.92 1.97
CA ARG A 294 -5.97 -7.32 0.64
C ARG A 294 -5.98 -5.79 0.68
N VAL A 295 -6.63 -5.19 1.67
CA VAL A 295 -6.69 -3.74 1.87
C VAL A 295 -5.46 -3.30 2.66
N GLY A 296 -4.34 -3.16 1.95
CA GLY A 296 -3.06 -2.77 2.56
C GLY A 296 -3.16 -1.45 3.33
N THR A 297 -2.41 -1.32 4.43
CA THR A 297 -2.49 -0.20 5.39
C THR A 297 -2.13 1.16 4.79
N ARG A 298 -1.47 1.14 3.62
CA ARG A 298 -1.08 2.32 2.84
C ARG A 298 -2.09 2.73 1.77
N THR A 299 -3.11 1.93 1.51
CA THR A 299 -4.10 2.19 0.46
C THR A 299 -5.02 3.35 0.83
N GLY A 300 -5.60 4.00 -0.18
CA GLY A 300 -6.65 5.00 0.03
C GLY A 300 -7.90 4.43 0.70
N LEU A 301 -8.23 3.17 0.39
CA LEU A 301 -9.37 2.47 0.95
C LEU A 301 -9.21 2.15 2.43
N HIS A 302 -8.02 1.74 2.87
CA HIS A 302 -7.72 1.54 4.30
C HIS A 302 -7.93 2.83 5.09
N ARG A 303 -7.37 3.95 4.61
CA ARG A 303 -7.57 5.27 5.23
C ARG A 303 -9.05 5.65 5.30
N TYR A 304 -9.80 5.38 4.24
CA TYR A 304 -11.23 5.65 4.22
C TYR A 304 -11.98 4.84 5.29
N PHE A 305 -11.74 3.52 5.38
CA PHE A 305 -12.39 2.70 6.41
C PHE A 305 -11.97 3.11 7.82
N ALA A 306 -10.70 3.45 8.05
CA ALA A 306 -10.23 3.98 9.34
C ALA A 306 -11.01 5.24 9.76
N VAL A 307 -11.23 6.18 8.83
CA VAL A 307 -12.02 7.40 9.08
C VAL A 307 -13.48 7.07 9.43
N ILE A 308 -14.11 6.16 8.69
CA ILE A 308 -15.50 5.74 8.96
C ILE A 308 -15.61 5.00 10.30
N HIS A 309 -14.64 4.15 10.62
CA HIS A 309 -14.57 3.40 11.86
C HIS A 309 -14.42 4.33 13.05
N ALA A 310 -13.45 5.26 12.99
CA ALA A 310 -13.27 6.33 13.96
C ALA A 310 -14.55 7.14 14.15
N ARG A 311 -15.18 7.58 13.06
CA ARG A 311 -16.45 8.34 13.14
C ARG A 311 -17.57 7.56 13.82
N SER A 312 -17.59 6.23 13.69
CA SER A 312 -18.64 5.38 14.25
C SER A 312 -18.44 5.12 15.73
N ILE A 313 -17.19 4.86 16.16
CA ILE A 313 -16.83 4.60 17.56
C ILE A 313 -17.03 5.83 18.45
N TYR A 314 -16.74 7.02 17.94
CA TYR A 314 -16.73 8.26 18.72
C TYR A 314 -18.08 9.01 18.69
N ARG A 315 -19.18 8.34 18.32
CA ARG A 315 -20.51 8.92 18.54
C ARG A 315 -20.84 8.90 20.03
N SER A 316 -21.47 9.96 20.53
CA SER A 316 -21.86 10.10 21.95
C SER A 316 -22.71 8.95 22.47
N THR A 317 -23.45 8.27 21.59
CA THR A 317 -24.31 7.12 21.92
C THR A 317 -23.56 5.80 22.11
N VAL A 318 -22.25 5.74 21.86
CA VAL A 318 -21.45 4.51 22.00
C VAL A 318 -20.81 4.45 23.38
N SER A 319 -21.14 3.40 24.15
CA SER A 319 -20.56 3.17 25.48
C SER A 319 -19.05 2.97 25.40
N ARG A 320 -18.34 3.41 26.43
CA ARG A 320 -16.87 3.30 26.52
C ARG A 320 -16.38 1.86 26.32
N GLU A 321 -17.01 0.89 26.98
CA GLU A 321 -16.68 -0.54 26.87
C GLU A 321 -16.74 -1.03 25.42
N ARG A 322 -17.75 -0.60 24.66
CA ARG A 322 -17.91 -0.99 23.25
C ARG A 322 -16.84 -0.36 22.37
N ARG A 323 -16.41 0.88 22.66
CA ARG A 323 -15.28 1.52 21.97
C ARG A 323 -13.99 0.75 22.21
N GLU A 324 -13.70 0.42 23.47
CA GLU A 324 -12.50 -0.33 23.86
C GLU A 324 -12.48 -1.72 23.19
N ARG A 325 -13.61 -2.44 23.17
CA ARG A 325 -13.73 -3.72 22.46
C ARG A 325 -13.46 -3.60 20.95
N SER A 326 -14.08 -2.61 20.30
CA SER A 326 -13.95 -2.44 18.84
C SER A 326 -12.52 -2.05 18.44
N LEU A 327 -11.84 -1.24 19.25
CA LEU A 327 -10.44 -0.86 19.01
C LEU A 327 -9.48 -2.02 19.26
N ALA A 328 -9.79 -2.92 20.20
CA ALA A 328 -8.97 -4.09 20.49
C ALA A 328 -9.02 -5.16 19.38
N GLU A 329 -10.03 -5.13 18.51
CA GLU A 329 -10.15 -6.02 17.35
C GLU A 329 -9.32 -5.54 16.15
N LEU A 330 -8.80 -4.31 16.17
CA LEU A 330 -7.95 -3.77 15.11
C LEU A 330 -6.50 -4.24 15.29
N ASP A 331 -5.82 -4.49 14.18
CA ASP A 331 -4.37 -4.68 14.19
C ASP A 331 -3.65 -3.35 14.54
N PRO A 332 -2.35 -3.38 14.90
CA PRO A 332 -1.62 -2.17 15.28
C PRO A 332 -1.65 -1.06 14.22
N ASP A 333 -1.60 -1.43 12.93
CA ASP A 333 -1.63 -0.48 11.83
C ASP A 333 -3.01 0.18 11.67
N GLY A 334 -4.09 -0.59 11.79
CA GLY A 334 -5.47 -0.11 11.77
C GLY A 334 -5.79 0.78 12.97
N LEU A 335 -5.29 0.42 14.16
CA LEU A 335 -5.37 1.27 15.34
C LEU A 335 -4.63 2.60 15.12
N GLU A 336 -3.39 2.56 14.61
CA GLU A 336 -2.62 3.76 14.29
C GLU A 336 -3.35 4.64 13.26
N ALA A 337 -3.91 4.05 12.20
CA ALA A 337 -4.67 4.77 11.18
C ALA A 337 -5.91 5.46 11.77
N VAL A 338 -6.64 4.78 12.65
CA VAL A 338 -7.79 5.34 13.38
C VAL A 338 -7.34 6.51 14.27
N LEU A 339 -6.27 6.34 15.05
CA LEU A 339 -5.73 7.39 15.93
C LEU A 339 -5.24 8.61 15.14
N ARG A 340 -4.51 8.42 14.03
CA ARG A 340 -4.09 9.51 13.14
C ARG A 340 -5.30 10.24 12.54
N SER A 341 -6.32 9.50 12.11
CA SER A 341 -7.55 10.11 11.58
C SER A 341 -8.26 10.95 12.64
N LEU A 342 -8.29 10.48 13.90
CA LEU A 342 -8.87 11.22 15.01
C LEU A 342 -8.06 12.49 15.30
N ALA A 343 -6.74 12.38 15.40
CA ALA A 343 -5.84 13.51 15.59
C ALA A 343 -6.03 14.59 14.51
N GLY A 344 -6.08 14.20 13.24
CA GLY A 344 -6.34 15.13 12.14
C GLY A 344 -7.70 15.80 12.23
N ARG A 345 -8.74 15.07 12.64
CA ARG A 345 -10.09 15.63 12.83
C ARG A 345 -10.16 16.56 14.04
N MET A 346 -9.45 16.27 15.12
CA MET A 346 -9.32 17.16 16.28
C MET A 346 -8.63 18.46 15.86
N ALA A 347 -7.51 18.41 15.14
CA ALA A 347 -6.84 19.60 14.63
C ALA A 347 -7.75 20.45 13.71
N GLN A 348 -8.59 19.81 12.89
CA GLN A 348 -9.60 20.51 12.08
C GLN A 348 -10.70 21.15 12.94
N LEU A 349 -11.19 20.44 13.96
CA LEU A 349 -12.20 20.96 14.88
C LEU A 349 -11.64 22.13 15.70
N GLU A 350 -10.43 22.02 16.24
CA GLU A 350 -9.71 23.12 16.91
C GLU A 350 -9.55 24.32 15.96
N THR A 351 -9.15 24.08 14.71
CA THR A 351 -9.05 25.15 13.70
C THR A 351 -10.41 25.80 13.42
N MET A 352 -11.49 25.00 13.33
CA MET A 352 -12.85 25.51 13.15
C MET A 352 -13.34 26.28 14.37
N GLN A 353 -13.04 25.81 15.58
CA GLN A 353 -13.37 26.48 16.85
C GLN A 353 -12.61 27.80 16.98
N LEU A 354 -11.31 27.83 16.67
CA LEU A 354 -10.51 29.05 16.64
C LEU A 354 -11.05 30.05 15.61
N ARG A 355 -11.47 29.58 14.42
CA ARG A 355 -12.11 30.43 13.41
C ARG A 355 -13.49 30.94 13.84
N GLN A 356 -14.28 30.14 14.55
CA GLN A 356 -15.56 30.57 15.10
C GLN A 356 -15.37 31.59 16.24
N LEU A 357 -14.42 31.35 17.15
CA LEU A 357 -14.03 32.30 18.19
C LEU A 357 -13.52 33.62 17.58
N PHE A 358 -12.73 33.56 16.51
CA PHE A 358 -12.26 34.73 15.77
C PHE A 358 -13.41 35.50 15.09
N ARG A 359 -14.40 34.80 14.52
CA ARG A 359 -15.60 35.44 13.96
C ARG A 359 -16.48 36.07 15.03
N ILE A 360 -16.65 35.40 16.17
CA ILE A 360 -17.42 35.93 17.31
C ILE A 360 -16.74 37.20 17.84
N THR A 361 -15.42 37.19 18.00
CA THR A 361 -14.64 38.36 18.45
C THR A 361 -14.58 39.50 17.41
N HIS A 362 -14.82 39.23 16.12
CA HIS A 362 -14.84 40.26 15.08
C HIS A 362 -16.23 40.81 14.70
N HIS A 363 -17.34 40.18 15.12
CA HIS A 363 -18.68 40.60 14.67
C HIS A 363 -19.71 40.95 15.73
N PHE A 364 -19.50 40.75 17.04
CA PHE A 364 -20.53 41.12 18.03
C PHE A 364 -20.00 41.75 19.33
N GLN A 365 -20.57 42.92 19.66
CA GLN A 365 -20.83 43.36 21.03
C GLN A 365 -21.79 42.33 21.67
N LEU A 366 -21.40 41.74 22.80
CA LEU A 366 -21.99 40.53 23.38
C LEU A 366 -23.37 40.76 24.04
N ASP A 367 -24.36 39.94 23.66
CA ASP A 367 -25.56 39.66 24.49
C ASP A 367 -25.73 38.17 24.86
N ARG A 368 -24.83 37.27 24.42
CA ARG A 368 -24.82 35.86 24.87
C ARG A 368 -23.64 35.57 25.82
N PRO A 369 -23.87 34.96 26.99
CA PRO A 369 -22.80 34.55 27.88
C PRO A 369 -21.90 33.51 27.20
N ILE A 370 -20.58 33.74 27.26
CA ILE A 370 -19.54 32.81 26.80
C ILE A 370 -19.72 31.40 27.40
N ALA A 371 -20.32 31.31 28.60
CA ALA A 371 -20.62 30.06 29.29
C ALA A 371 -21.58 29.13 28.52
N ASP A 372 -22.59 29.66 27.80
CA ASP A 372 -23.55 28.85 27.06
C ASP A 372 -22.92 28.24 25.80
N VAL A 373 -22.04 29.00 25.14
CA VAL A 373 -21.25 28.53 23.99
C VAL A 373 -20.26 27.43 24.44
N LEU A 374 -19.63 27.60 25.61
CA LEU A 374 -18.72 26.61 26.18
C LEU A 374 -19.45 25.34 26.68
N ALA A 375 -20.68 25.47 27.15
CA ALA A 375 -21.52 24.33 27.57
C ALA A 375 -21.91 23.43 26.38
N ASP A 376 -22.27 24.01 25.23
CA ASP A 376 -22.52 23.27 23.99
C ASP A 376 -21.25 22.60 23.43
N MET A 377 -20.08 23.19 23.69
CA MET A 377 -18.77 22.64 23.30
C MET A 377 -18.30 21.48 24.20
N ASN A 378 -18.65 21.48 25.49
CA ASN A 378 -18.28 20.44 26.45
C ASN A 378 -18.96 19.08 26.21
N VAL A 379 -20.06 19.03 25.44
CA VAL A 379 -20.72 17.77 25.06
C VAL A 379 -19.86 16.93 24.08
N TRP A 380 -18.86 17.54 23.42
CA TRP A 380 -18.00 16.90 22.42
C TRP A 380 -16.58 16.58 22.90
N MET A 381 -16.17 17.09 24.06
CA MET A 381 -14.94 16.66 24.73
C MET A 381 -15.17 15.30 25.39
N VAL A 382 -15.14 14.24 24.59
CA VAL A 382 -14.68 12.95 25.11
C VAL A 382 -13.23 13.17 25.53
N ASP A 383 -12.90 12.81 26.77
CA ASP A 383 -11.55 12.86 27.35
C ASP A 383 -10.62 11.84 26.65
N ILE A 384 -10.26 12.18 25.41
CA ILE A 384 -9.38 11.40 24.54
C ILE A 384 -7.95 11.49 25.05
N ALA A 385 -7.58 12.56 25.76
CA ALA A 385 -6.28 12.69 26.43
C ALA A 385 -6.10 11.61 27.51
N SER A 386 -7.07 11.42 28.41
CA SER A 386 -7.03 10.32 29.39
C SER A 386 -7.13 8.93 28.75
N PHE A 387 -7.78 8.82 27.57
CA PHE A 387 -7.80 7.57 26.81
C PHE A 387 -6.44 7.26 26.17
N LEU A 388 -5.79 8.25 25.53
CA LEU A 388 -4.45 8.12 24.96
C LEU A 388 -3.42 7.85 26.07
N GLU A 389 -3.49 8.54 27.21
CA GLU A 389 -2.68 8.23 28.41
C GLU A 389 -2.91 6.80 28.93
N LYS A 390 -4.12 6.24 28.85
CA LYS A 390 -4.41 4.86 29.26
C LYS A 390 -3.97 3.82 28.23
N VAL A 391 -3.99 4.14 26.95
CA VAL A 391 -3.48 3.28 25.88
C VAL A 391 -1.95 3.27 25.89
N GLU A 392 -1.32 4.44 26.07
CA GLU A 392 0.13 4.57 26.22
C GLU A 392 0.63 4.08 27.59
N GLY A 393 -0.18 4.23 28.65
CA GLY A 393 0.08 3.81 30.03
C GLY A 393 -0.19 2.33 30.32
N ARG A 394 -0.64 1.54 29.33
CA ARG A 394 -0.73 0.06 29.41
C ARG A 394 0.56 -0.64 28.96
N LYS A 395 1.72 0.03 28.96
CA LYS A 395 3.02 -0.65 29.01
C LYS A 395 3.17 -1.30 30.40
N PRO A 396 3.47 -2.61 30.52
CA PRO A 396 3.74 -3.21 31.82
C PRO A 396 4.95 -2.52 32.47
N GLY A 397 4.78 -2.14 33.73
CA GLY A 397 5.59 -1.15 34.42
C GLY A 397 7.07 -1.50 34.56
N VAL A 398 7.91 -0.53 34.21
CA VAL A 398 9.26 -0.36 34.72
C VAL A 398 9.24 0.92 35.54
N GLU A 399 8.88 0.82 36.83
CA GLU A 399 9.37 1.72 37.89
C GLU A 399 8.82 1.29 39.25
N ARG A 400 9.49 0.31 39.85
CA ARG A 400 9.64 0.19 41.31
C ARG A 400 10.88 -0.63 41.64
N ALA A 401 12.05 -0.02 41.44
CA ALA A 401 13.33 -0.44 42.03
C ALA A 401 14.34 0.71 42.07
N LEU A 402 13.94 1.84 42.66
CA LEU A 402 14.86 2.79 43.30
C LEU A 402 14.20 3.33 44.58
N ARG A 403 13.99 2.41 45.52
CA ARG A 403 14.19 2.59 46.97
C ARG A 403 14.64 1.26 47.55
#